data_AF-A0A3D0K0C1-F1
#
_entry.id   AF-A0A3D0K0C1-F1
#
_cell.length_a   1.000
_cell.length_b   1.000
_cell.length_c   1.000
_cell.angle_alpha   90.00
_cell.angle_beta   90.00
_cell.angle_gamma   90.00
#
_symmetry.space_group_name_H-M   'P 1'
#
loop_
_entity.id
_entity.type
_entity.pdbx_description
1 polymer ?
#
loop_
_entity_poly.entity_id
_entity_poly.type
_entity_poly.pdbx_seq_one_letter_code
_entity_poly.pdbx_strand_id
1 'polypeptide(L)'
;IRFVDAPLIAQELQLDDERRVILDQIVMDYLQFVRRETASIVERLVAAEPYDTSVDPSAAGRDELRRELRRALAEDIDPAGYERAIRESMQSELSMDSPPFLTASSRSRALAAWDSMHEDQWAVLVESVDSIRDQDLGHWNAVFRALRRRNSPWRPMVYGEGLDLARIVYDIWGRDSPVARDCYQVLLDYAVDYDNALLARDGVLRRIRPQQHDARIMGVPGVWIDGARREAEARADLAMVNEQYVDAIARCMPATESERFRLLAYRDMFPDVFRPTAFQRLARHLRDHAQ
;
A
#
# COMPACT_ATOMS: atom_id res chain seq x y z
N ILE A 1 -3.25 1.96 11.36
CA ILE A 1 -3.26 3.13 12.26
C ILE A 1 -2.22 4.10 11.71
N ARG A 2 -2.66 5.27 11.23
CA ARG A 2 -1.73 6.32 10.77
C ARG A 2 -0.95 6.82 12.00
N PHE A 3 0.37 6.77 11.96
CA PHE A 3 1.25 7.24 13.02
C PHE A 3 1.47 8.75 12.85
N VAL A 4 0.95 9.54 13.79
CA VAL A 4 1.19 10.98 13.78
C VAL A 4 2.42 11.25 14.64
N ASP A 5 3.50 11.69 14.01
CA ASP A 5 4.78 11.97 14.66
C ASP A 5 4.78 13.43 15.14
N ALA A 6 4.16 13.68 16.30
CA ALA A 6 4.01 15.02 16.85
C ALA A 6 5.37 15.75 17.03
N PRO A 7 6.46 15.11 17.49
CA PRO A 7 7.77 15.74 17.53
C PRO A 7 8.29 16.19 16.18
N LEU A 8 8.15 15.34 15.14
CA LEU A 8 8.53 15.72 13.78
C LEU A 8 7.69 16.90 13.28
N ILE A 9 6.38 16.88 13.49
CA ILE A 9 5.48 17.96 13.09
C ILE A 9 5.83 19.26 13.83
N ALA A 10 6.06 19.21 15.15
CA ALA A 10 6.47 20.34 15.97
C ALA A 10 7.82 20.94 15.54
N GLN A 11 8.78 20.07 15.19
CA GLN A 11 10.10 20.47 14.73
C GLN A 11 10.02 21.18 13.37
N GLU A 12 9.30 20.60 12.41
CA GLU A 12 9.13 21.22 11.09
C GLU A 12 8.32 22.53 11.20
N LEU A 13 7.35 22.59 12.12
CA LEU A 13 6.47 23.76 12.30
C LEU A 13 7.18 24.91 13.03
N GLN A 14 8.38 24.66 13.55
CA GLN A 14 9.11 25.58 14.43
C GLN A 14 8.20 26.14 15.54
N LEU A 15 7.29 25.30 16.04
CA LEU A 15 6.32 25.73 17.02
C LEU A 15 7.05 26.17 18.29
N ASP A 16 6.63 27.31 18.82
CA ASP A 16 6.91 27.68 20.19
C ASP A 16 6.27 26.68 21.17
N ASP A 17 6.67 26.75 22.44
CA ASP A 17 6.22 25.78 23.44
C ASP A 17 4.70 25.83 23.66
N GLU A 18 4.04 26.98 23.44
CA GLU A 18 2.59 27.11 23.56
C GLU A 18 1.86 26.38 22.42
N ARG A 19 2.29 26.60 21.17
CA ARG A 19 1.70 25.94 19.99
C ARG A 19 2.01 24.44 19.99
N ARG A 20 3.14 24.00 20.55
CA ARG A 20 3.46 22.56 20.74
C ARG A 20 2.44 21.86 21.62
N VAL A 21 2.01 22.49 22.71
CA VAL A 21 0.96 21.93 23.58
C VAL A 21 -0.36 21.80 22.82
N ILE A 22 -0.71 22.77 21.97
CA ILE A 22 -1.91 22.71 21.13
C ILE A 22 -1.80 21.57 20.11
N LEU A 23 -0.65 21.43 19.43
CA LEU A 23 -0.39 20.33 18.50
C LEU A 23 -0.52 18.97 19.21
N ASP A 24 0.10 18.81 20.37
CA ASP A 24 0.02 17.56 21.15
C ASP A 24 -1.43 17.22 21.50
N GLN A 25 -2.23 18.22 21.90
CA GLN A 25 -3.65 18.02 22.17
C GLN A 25 -4.42 17.57 20.92
N ILE A 26 -4.22 18.25 19.78
CA ILE A 26 -4.83 17.90 18.48
C ILE A 26 -4.47 16.45 18.09
N VAL A 27 -3.19 16.08 18.21
CA VAL A 27 -2.72 14.72 17.90
C VAL A 27 -3.31 13.70 18.87
N MET A 28 -3.38 14.02 20.17
CA MET A 28 -3.97 13.14 21.17
C MET A 28 -5.46 12.91 20.93
N ASP A 29 -6.23 13.94 20.57
CA ASP A 29 -7.65 13.83 20.26
C ASP A 29 -7.88 12.93 19.02
N TYR A 30 -7.05 13.10 18.00
CA TYR A 30 -7.05 12.22 16.83
C TYR A 30 -6.73 10.76 17.19
N LEU A 31 -5.68 10.51 17.99
CA LEU A 31 -5.31 9.16 18.40
C LEU A 31 -6.38 8.51 19.28
N GLN A 32 -7.02 9.27 20.17
CA GLN A 32 -8.14 8.78 20.99
C GLN A 32 -9.36 8.44 20.13
N PHE A 33 -9.69 9.27 19.14
CA PHE A 33 -10.72 8.95 18.15
C PHE A 33 -10.40 7.63 17.42
N VAL A 34 -9.20 7.52 16.84
CA VAL A 34 -8.78 6.32 16.10
C VAL A 34 -8.86 5.07 16.97
N ARG A 35 -8.44 5.14 18.24
CA ARG A 35 -8.55 4.01 19.17
C ARG A 35 -9.99 3.60 19.43
N ARG A 36 -10.87 4.56 19.72
CA ARG A 36 -12.30 4.31 19.99
C ARG A 36 -12.99 3.71 18.76
N GLU A 37 -12.78 4.30 17.60
CA GLU A 37 -13.37 3.81 16.35
C GLU A 37 -12.82 2.46 15.94
N THR A 38 -11.52 2.20 16.15
CA THR A 38 -10.92 0.87 15.91
C THR A 38 -11.56 -0.20 16.81
N ALA A 39 -11.82 0.10 18.08
CA ALA A 39 -12.53 -0.83 18.96
C ALA A 39 -13.97 -1.07 18.48
N SER A 40 -14.70 0.00 18.16
CA SER A 40 -16.08 -0.07 17.67
C SER A 40 -16.21 -0.86 16.35
N ILE A 41 -15.29 -0.68 15.40
CA ILE A 41 -15.34 -1.43 14.15
C ILE A 41 -15.02 -2.91 14.37
N VAL A 42 -14.09 -3.25 15.26
CA VAL A 42 -13.82 -4.65 15.62
C VAL A 42 -15.06 -5.31 16.20
N GLU A 43 -15.76 -4.64 17.12
CA GLU A 43 -17.03 -5.13 17.66
C GLU A 43 -18.09 -5.33 16.58
N ARG A 44 -18.27 -4.34 15.68
CA ARG A 44 -19.19 -4.45 14.53
C ARG A 44 -18.83 -5.60 13.59
N LEU A 45 -17.55 -5.84 13.34
CA LEU A 45 -17.09 -6.92 12.46
C LEU A 45 -17.27 -8.31 13.09
N VAL A 46 -17.11 -8.42 14.41
CA VAL A 46 -17.38 -9.64 15.17
C VAL A 46 -18.87 -9.94 15.23
N ALA A 47 -19.69 -8.91 15.46
CA ALA A 47 -21.16 -9.03 15.49
C ALA A 47 -21.80 -9.21 14.11
N ALA A 48 -21.08 -8.87 13.03
CA ALA A 48 -21.57 -9.05 11.68
C ALA A 48 -21.72 -10.54 11.35
N GLU A 49 -22.97 -10.95 11.11
CA GLU A 49 -23.32 -12.30 10.69
C GLU A 49 -22.56 -12.69 9.40
N PRO A 50 -22.15 -13.98 9.28
CA PRO A 50 -21.61 -14.50 8.03
C PRO A 50 -22.58 -14.24 6.88
N TYR A 51 -22.05 -14.00 5.68
CA TYR A 51 -22.91 -13.95 4.50
C TYR A 51 -23.58 -15.32 4.31
N ASP A 52 -24.90 -15.35 4.35
CA ASP A 52 -25.66 -16.55 4.05
C ASP A 52 -25.59 -16.80 2.54
N THR A 53 -24.84 -17.83 2.14
CA THR A 53 -24.71 -18.21 0.73
C THR A 53 -25.96 -18.89 0.19
N SER A 54 -26.88 -19.34 1.05
CA SER A 54 -28.11 -20.05 0.63
C SER A 54 -29.13 -19.15 -0.07
N VAL A 55 -29.03 -17.83 0.13
CA VAL A 55 -29.90 -16.83 -0.51
C VAL A 55 -29.36 -16.31 -1.84
N ASP A 56 -28.16 -16.73 -2.27
CA ASP A 56 -27.61 -16.38 -3.60
C ASP A 56 -27.77 -17.57 -4.57
N PRO A 57 -28.70 -17.50 -5.55
CA PRO A 57 -28.88 -18.58 -6.53
C PRO A 57 -27.63 -18.84 -7.38
N SER A 58 -26.76 -17.84 -7.54
CA SER A 58 -25.48 -17.99 -8.23
C SER A 58 -24.50 -18.83 -7.40
N ALA A 59 -24.59 -18.78 -6.07
CA ALA A 59 -23.78 -19.60 -5.17
C ALA A 59 -24.17 -21.08 -5.26
N ALA A 60 -25.47 -21.39 -5.36
CA ALA A 60 -25.95 -22.75 -5.54
C ALA A 60 -25.42 -23.40 -6.84
N GLY A 61 -25.39 -22.67 -7.95
CA GLY A 61 -24.83 -23.15 -9.22
C GLY A 61 -23.31 -23.42 -9.14
N ARG A 62 -22.57 -22.56 -8.43
CA ARG A 62 -21.12 -22.74 -8.21
C ARG A 62 -20.82 -23.91 -7.28
N ASP A 63 -21.64 -24.13 -6.27
CA ASP A 63 -21.51 -25.29 -5.40
C ASP A 63 -21.81 -26.61 -6.13
N GLU A 64 -22.70 -26.61 -7.13
CA GLU A 64 -22.87 -27.78 -8.02
C GLU A 64 -21.62 -28.00 -8.89
N LEU A 65 -21.12 -26.97 -9.59
CA LEU A 65 -19.89 -27.08 -10.40
C LEU A 65 -18.69 -27.60 -9.59
N ARG A 66 -18.52 -27.14 -8.35
CA ARG A 66 -17.45 -27.61 -7.46
C ARG A 66 -17.67 -29.05 -7.01
N ARG A 67 -18.92 -29.47 -6.82
CA ARG A 67 -19.25 -30.87 -6.49
C ARG A 67 -18.98 -31.77 -7.69
N GLU A 68 -19.34 -31.36 -8.90
CA GLU A 68 -19.04 -32.08 -10.14
C GLU A 68 -17.52 -32.20 -10.36
N LEU A 69 -16.76 -31.10 -10.18
CA LEU A 69 -15.30 -31.14 -10.25
C LEU A 69 -14.72 -32.12 -9.22
N ARG A 70 -15.15 -32.07 -7.95
CA ARG A 70 -14.66 -33.01 -6.92
C ARG A 70 -14.97 -34.46 -7.26
N ARG A 71 -16.12 -34.75 -7.87
CA ARG A 71 -16.45 -36.10 -8.35
C ARG A 71 -15.52 -36.51 -9.49
N ALA A 72 -15.36 -35.66 -10.50
CA ALA A 72 -14.44 -35.93 -11.62
C ALA A 72 -12.99 -36.16 -11.13
N LEU A 73 -12.51 -35.34 -10.20
CA LEU A 73 -11.17 -35.46 -9.59
C LEU A 73 -11.01 -36.73 -8.73
N ALA A 74 -12.10 -37.27 -8.18
CA ALA A 74 -12.08 -38.52 -7.41
C ALA A 74 -12.13 -39.76 -8.30
N GLU A 75 -12.67 -39.63 -9.51
CA GLU A 75 -12.84 -40.72 -10.48
C GLU A 75 -11.64 -40.85 -11.45
N ASP A 76 -10.90 -39.77 -11.70
CA ASP A 76 -9.84 -39.72 -12.73
C ASP A 76 -8.42 -39.62 -12.10
N ILE A 77 -7.56 -40.60 -12.37
CA ILE A 77 -6.18 -40.72 -11.81
C ILE A 77 -5.13 -40.11 -12.77
N ASP A 78 -5.51 -39.75 -14.00
CA ASP A 78 -4.60 -39.22 -15.01
C ASP A 78 -4.30 -37.72 -14.80
N PRO A 79 -3.02 -37.30 -14.64
CA PRO A 79 -2.61 -35.90 -14.54
C PRO A 79 -3.08 -35.00 -15.70
N ALA A 80 -3.21 -35.55 -16.91
CA ALA A 80 -3.66 -34.77 -18.07
C ALA A 80 -5.18 -34.53 -18.07
N GLY A 81 -5.96 -35.50 -17.58
CA GLY A 81 -7.40 -35.36 -17.32
C GLY A 81 -7.67 -34.37 -16.20
N TYR A 82 -6.86 -34.44 -15.14
CA TYR A 82 -6.88 -33.52 -13.99
C TYR A 82 -6.75 -32.04 -14.40
N GLU A 83 -5.73 -31.70 -15.19
CA GLU A 83 -5.53 -30.32 -15.65
C GLU A 83 -6.67 -29.81 -16.54
N ARG A 84 -7.23 -30.70 -17.38
CA ARG A 84 -8.35 -30.35 -18.26
C ARG A 84 -9.63 -30.08 -17.46
N ALA A 85 -9.98 -30.97 -16.54
CA ALA A 85 -11.16 -30.83 -15.68
C ALA A 85 -11.10 -29.54 -14.83
N ILE A 86 -9.93 -29.21 -14.27
CA ILE A 86 -9.73 -27.96 -13.54
C ILE A 86 -9.91 -26.74 -14.46
N ARG A 87 -9.31 -26.77 -15.66
CA ARG A 87 -9.42 -25.66 -16.61
C ARG A 87 -10.85 -25.42 -17.05
N GLU A 88 -11.59 -26.47 -17.38
CA GLU A 88 -12.99 -26.41 -17.79
C GLU A 88 -13.91 -25.93 -16.65
N SER A 89 -13.68 -26.41 -15.43
CA SER A 89 -14.40 -25.94 -14.24
C SER A 89 -14.09 -24.47 -13.93
N MET A 90 -12.83 -24.03 -14.02
CA MET A 90 -12.46 -22.63 -13.84
C MET A 90 -13.05 -21.73 -14.93
N GLN A 91 -13.01 -22.15 -16.20
CA GLN A 91 -13.65 -21.40 -17.29
C GLN A 91 -15.17 -21.32 -17.10
N SER A 92 -15.79 -22.39 -16.61
CA SER A 92 -17.23 -22.41 -16.29
C SER A 92 -17.54 -21.45 -15.14
N GLU A 93 -16.80 -21.48 -14.02
CA GLU A 93 -16.99 -20.53 -12.91
C GLU A 93 -16.73 -19.06 -13.33
N LEU A 94 -15.81 -18.82 -14.27
CA LEU A 94 -15.51 -17.48 -14.81
C LEU A 94 -16.55 -16.98 -15.81
N SER A 95 -17.23 -17.88 -16.51
CA SER A 95 -18.26 -17.56 -17.51
C SER A 95 -19.68 -17.51 -16.94
N MET A 96 -19.88 -17.97 -15.70
CA MET A 96 -21.12 -17.70 -14.98
C MET A 96 -21.32 -16.20 -14.85
N ASP A 97 -22.50 -15.71 -15.27
CA ASP A 97 -22.93 -14.33 -15.09
C ASP A 97 -22.84 -13.96 -13.61
N SER A 98 -21.71 -13.37 -13.24
CA SER A 98 -21.53 -12.77 -11.94
C SER A 98 -22.30 -11.46 -11.96
N PRO A 99 -23.11 -11.14 -10.95
CA PRO A 99 -23.73 -9.84 -10.88
C PRO A 99 -22.63 -8.76 -10.99
N PRO A 100 -22.84 -7.69 -11.79
CA PRO A 100 -21.81 -6.68 -12.05
C PRO A 100 -21.31 -5.99 -10.77
N PHE A 101 -22.08 -6.09 -9.68
CA PHE A 101 -21.69 -5.70 -8.34
C PHE A 101 -22.13 -6.76 -7.35
N LEU A 102 -21.22 -7.20 -6.48
CA LEU A 102 -21.58 -7.99 -5.32
C LEU A 102 -22.38 -7.11 -4.36
N THR A 103 -23.47 -7.65 -3.82
CA THR A 103 -24.14 -7.01 -2.69
C THR A 103 -23.15 -6.97 -1.53
N ALA A 104 -22.65 -5.77 -1.21
CA ALA A 104 -21.63 -5.60 -0.18
C ALA A 104 -22.11 -6.25 1.12
N SER A 105 -21.30 -7.13 1.72
CA SER A 105 -21.64 -7.76 2.98
C SER A 105 -21.81 -6.73 4.11
N SER A 106 -22.46 -7.12 5.20
CA SER A 106 -22.51 -6.31 6.43
C SER A 106 -21.11 -5.85 6.87
N ARG A 107 -20.11 -6.74 6.75
CA ARG A 107 -18.70 -6.43 7.02
C ARG A 107 -18.11 -5.40 6.06
N SER A 108 -18.29 -5.58 4.75
CA SER A 108 -17.77 -4.63 3.76
C SER A 108 -18.40 -3.24 3.90
N ARG A 109 -19.70 -3.17 4.21
CA ARG A 109 -20.38 -1.89 4.50
C ARG A 109 -19.82 -1.24 5.76
N ALA A 110 -19.59 -2.01 6.82
CA ALA A 110 -19.00 -1.49 8.07
C ALA A 110 -17.58 -0.95 7.84
N LEU A 111 -16.74 -1.67 7.08
CA LEU A 111 -15.39 -1.23 6.71
C LEU A 111 -15.41 0.05 5.87
N ALA A 112 -16.28 0.12 4.87
CA ALA A 112 -16.41 1.32 4.03
C ALA A 112 -16.86 2.55 4.83
N ALA A 113 -17.81 2.37 5.75
CA ALA A 113 -18.26 3.44 6.63
C ALA A 113 -17.14 3.91 7.59
N TRP A 114 -16.41 2.97 8.19
CA TRP A 114 -15.27 3.28 9.05
C TRP A 114 -14.16 4.04 8.30
N ASP A 115 -13.86 3.64 7.07
CA ASP A 115 -12.84 4.29 6.26
C ASP A 115 -13.23 5.73 5.88
N SER A 116 -14.50 5.97 5.53
CA SER A 116 -15.02 7.33 5.31
C SER A 116 -14.86 8.20 6.57
N MET A 117 -15.30 7.70 7.73
CA MET A 117 -15.17 8.42 9.00
C MET A 117 -13.70 8.71 9.35
N HIS A 118 -12.80 7.78 9.05
CA HIS A 118 -11.37 7.94 9.31
C HIS A 118 -10.75 9.00 8.39
N GLU A 119 -11.16 9.11 7.12
CA GLU A 119 -10.71 10.19 6.24
C GLU A 119 -11.25 11.56 6.65
N ASP A 120 -12.52 11.64 7.03
CA ASP A 120 -13.11 12.88 7.52
C ASP A 120 -12.34 13.39 8.75
N GLN A 121 -12.02 12.50 9.69
CA GLN A 121 -11.24 12.88 10.86
C GLN A 121 -9.78 13.23 10.52
N TRP A 122 -9.18 12.57 9.53
CA TRP A 122 -7.86 12.96 9.04
C TRP A 122 -7.89 14.36 8.42
N ALA A 123 -8.93 14.70 7.67
CA ALA A 123 -9.10 16.04 7.11
C ALA A 123 -9.23 17.09 8.23
N VAL A 124 -10.01 16.80 9.28
CA VAL A 124 -10.11 17.66 10.47
C VAL A 124 -8.77 17.84 11.17
N LEU A 125 -7.97 16.77 11.32
CA LEU A 125 -6.62 16.85 11.86
C LEU A 125 -5.74 17.79 11.01
N VAL A 126 -5.74 17.62 9.70
CA VAL A 126 -4.96 18.46 8.76
C VAL A 126 -5.38 19.91 8.86
N GLU A 127 -6.69 20.20 8.86
CA GLU A 127 -7.23 21.56 8.99
C GLU A 127 -6.89 22.19 10.35
N SER A 128 -6.93 21.40 11.42
CA SER A 128 -6.57 21.85 12.76
C SER A 128 -5.07 22.18 12.86
N VAL A 129 -4.21 21.39 12.22
CA VAL A 129 -2.77 21.67 12.12
C VAL A 129 -2.52 22.90 11.25
N ASP A 130 -3.28 23.10 10.17
CA ASP A 130 -3.17 24.30 9.34
C ASP A 130 -3.58 25.58 10.10
N SER A 131 -4.47 25.48 11.09
CA SER A 131 -4.91 26.64 11.89
C SER A 131 -3.85 27.16 12.88
N ILE A 132 -2.87 26.33 13.25
CA ILE A 132 -1.78 26.67 14.18
C ILE A 132 -0.46 27.02 13.48
N ARG A 133 -0.49 27.08 12.14
CA ARG A 133 0.67 27.30 11.26
C ARG A 133 0.84 28.78 10.86
N ASP A 134 2.08 29.21 10.61
CA ASP A 134 2.42 30.45 9.86
C ASP A 134 2.41 30.25 8.31
N GLN A 135 2.06 31.30 7.56
CA GLN A 135 1.51 31.33 6.18
C GLN A 135 2.24 30.61 5.01
N ASP A 136 3.36 29.91 5.19
CA ASP A 136 4.12 29.34 4.07
C ASP A 136 3.57 27.98 3.56
N LEU A 137 2.54 28.03 2.71
CA LEU A 137 1.80 26.89 2.15
C LEU A 137 2.65 25.78 1.49
N GLY A 138 3.84 26.09 0.97
CA GLY A 138 4.63 25.15 0.15
C GLY A 138 5.33 24.05 0.94
N HIS A 139 5.98 24.41 2.05
CA HIS A 139 6.73 23.47 2.90
C HIS A 139 5.83 22.40 3.54
N TRP A 140 4.60 22.77 3.90
CA TRP A 140 3.64 21.86 4.55
C TRP A 140 3.07 20.79 3.66
N ASN A 141 2.84 21.11 2.39
CA ASN A 141 2.48 20.10 1.41
C ASN A 141 3.56 19.02 1.33
N ALA A 142 4.85 19.37 1.46
CA ALA A 142 5.93 18.39 1.50
C ALA A 142 5.90 17.53 2.79
N VAL A 143 5.63 18.13 3.96
CA VAL A 143 5.51 17.40 5.23
C VAL A 143 4.32 16.42 5.20
N PHE A 144 3.13 16.86 4.76
CA PHE A 144 1.95 15.99 4.68
C PHE A 144 2.11 14.86 3.67
N ARG A 145 2.81 15.10 2.55
CA ARG A 145 3.21 14.04 1.61
C ARG A 145 4.11 13.02 2.31
N ALA A 146 5.17 13.47 2.98
CA ALA A 146 6.09 12.59 3.71
C ALA A 146 5.37 11.76 4.79
N LEU A 147 4.46 12.38 5.55
CA LEU A 147 3.64 11.68 6.54
C LEU A 147 2.72 10.65 5.88
N ARG A 148 2.06 10.97 4.75
CA ARG A 148 1.22 10.00 4.03
C ARG A 148 2.03 8.81 3.53
N ARG A 149 3.19 9.04 2.92
CA ARG A 149 4.11 7.97 2.48
C ARG A 149 4.47 7.03 3.62
N ARG A 150 4.80 7.59 4.80
CA ARG A 150 5.15 6.80 6.00
C ARG A 150 3.95 6.06 6.62
N ASN A 151 2.73 6.57 6.42
CA ASN A 151 1.52 6.12 7.10
C ASN A 151 0.52 5.38 6.20
N SER A 152 0.91 5.03 4.98
CA SER A 152 0.13 4.15 4.13
C SER A 152 -0.33 2.91 4.92
N PRO A 153 -1.64 2.62 5.00
CA PRO A 153 -2.13 1.43 5.69
C PRO A 153 -1.79 0.14 4.91
N TRP A 154 -1.45 0.28 3.62
CA TRP A 154 -1.11 -0.81 2.74
C TRP A 154 0.39 -1.07 2.78
N ARG A 155 0.75 -2.31 3.12
CA ARG A 155 2.13 -2.77 3.07
C ARG A 155 2.59 -2.86 1.60
N PRO A 156 3.86 -2.53 1.31
CA PRO A 156 4.46 -2.80 0.02
C PRO A 156 4.41 -4.30 -0.28
N MET A 157 4.01 -4.66 -1.50
CA MET A 157 3.97 -6.04 -1.99
C MET A 157 4.79 -6.20 -3.28
N VAL A 158 5.02 -5.11 -4.02
CA VAL A 158 5.85 -5.12 -5.22
C VAL A 158 7.21 -4.49 -4.92
N TYR A 159 8.25 -4.97 -5.58
CA TYR A 159 9.59 -4.40 -5.52
C TYR A 159 9.56 -2.91 -5.89
N GLY A 160 10.31 -2.10 -5.15
CA GLY A 160 10.33 -0.64 -5.32
C GLY A 160 9.07 0.10 -4.83
N GLU A 161 7.93 -0.55 -4.57
CA GLU A 161 6.69 0.13 -4.15
C GLU A 161 6.86 0.97 -2.87
N GLY A 162 7.57 0.42 -1.87
CA GLY A 162 7.78 1.05 -0.57
C GLY A 162 9.01 1.95 -0.48
N LEU A 163 9.69 2.22 -1.59
CA LEU A 163 10.92 3.01 -1.59
C LEU A 163 10.60 4.52 -1.59
N ASP A 164 11.34 5.29 -0.79
CA ASP A 164 11.34 6.76 -0.85
C ASP A 164 12.72 7.23 -1.33
N LEU A 165 12.82 7.61 -2.60
CA LEU A 165 14.08 8.08 -3.21
C LEU A 165 14.60 9.36 -2.56
N ALA A 166 13.72 10.26 -2.12
CA ALA A 166 14.12 11.48 -1.44
C ALA A 166 14.79 11.16 -0.10
N ARG A 167 14.27 10.15 0.61
CA ARG A 167 14.89 9.66 1.84
C ARG A 167 16.30 9.11 1.58
N ILE A 168 16.53 8.34 0.51
CA ILE A 168 17.88 7.88 0.15
C ILE A 168 18.83 9.07 -0.03
N VAL A 169 18.39 10.12 -0.73
CA VAL A 169 19.23 11.31 -0.94
C VAL A 169 19.54 12.00 0.39
N TYR A 170 18.55 12.21 1.23
CA TYR A 170 18.75 12.91 2.50
C TYR A 170 19.55 12.09 3.52
N ASP A 171 19.38 10.77 3.57
CA ASP A 171 20.10 9.89 4.51
C ASP A 171 21.59 9.77 4.16
N ILE A 172 21.94 9.81 2.87
CA ILE A 172 23.31 9.55 2.40
C ILE A 172 24.14 10.83 2.29
N TRP A 173 23.55 11.92 1.78
CA TRP A 173 24.27 13.18 1.57
C TRP A 173 23.89 14.27 2.58
N GLY A 174 22.71 14.20 3.18
CA GLY A 174 22.17 15.25 4.03
C GLY A 174 21.36 16.30 3.24
N ARG A 175 20.36 16.88 3.90
CA ARG A 175 19.38 17.83 3.29
C ARG A 175 20.03 19.12 2.77
N ASP A 176 21.08 19.61 3.44
CA ASP A 176 21.76 20.87 3.07
C ASP A 176 22.96 20.67 2.14
N SER A 177 23.20 19.43 1.71
CA SER A 177 24.31 19.09 0.83
C SER A 177 24.19 19.74 -0.55
N PRO A 178 25.30 19.96 -1.26
CA PRO A 178 25.26 20.40 -2.66
C PRO A 178 24.42 19.46 -3.52
N VAL A 179 24.56 18.14 -3.34
CA VAL A 179 23.79 17.12 -4.07
C VAL A 179 22.29 17.29 -3.87
N ALA A 180 21.83 17.46 -2.62
CA ALA A 180 20.41 17.65 -2.33
C ALA A 180 19.86 18.97 -2.90
N ARG A 181 20.68 20.04 -2.91
CA ARG A 181 20.32 21.33 -3.51
C ARG A 181 20.24 21.26 -5.03
N ASP A 182 21.19 20.60 -5.68
CA ASP A 182 21.21 20.44 -7.14
C ASP A 182 20.02 19.59 -7.63
N CYS A 183 19.59 18.62 -6.84
CA CYS A 183 18.43 17.77 -7.13
C CYS A 183 17.08 18.35 -6.65
N TYR A 184 17.07 19.51 -6.00
CA TYR A 184 15.91 20.00 -5.23
C TYR A 184 14.60 20.00 -6.03
N GLN A 185 14.62 20.56 -7.24
CA GLN A 185 13.42 20.63 -8.07
C GLN A 185 12.91 19.23 -8.47
N VAL A 186 13.80 18.33 -8.88
CA VAL A 186 13.43 16.95 -9.25
C VAL A 186 12.92 16.16 -8.05
N LEU A 187 13.46 16.40 -6.85
CA LEU A 187 12.98 15.79 -5.61
C LEU A 187 11.59 16.30 -5.22
N LEU A 188 11.28 17.58 -5.49
CA LEU A 188 9.93 18.12 -5.31
C LEU A 188 8.94 17.50 -6.29
N ASP A 189 9.29 17.44 -7.57
CA ASP A 189 8.45 16.86 -8.62
C ASP A 189 8.17 15.37 -8.32
N TYR A 190 9.22 14.62 -7.97
CA TYR A 190 9.12 13.26 -7.47
C TYR A 190 8.15 13.14 -6.29
N ALA A 191 8.25 14.04 -5.29
CA ALA A 191 7.41 13.98 -4.11
C ALA A 191 5.93 14.22 -4.44
N VAL A 192 5.63 15.07 -5.43
CA VAL A 192 4.26 15.28 -5.94
C VAL A 192 3.77 14.01 -6.63
N ASP A 193 4.52 13.50 -7.60
CA ASP A 193 4.09 12.39 -8.45
C ASP A 193 3.95 11.10 -7.67
N TYR A 194 4.88 10.82 -6.75
CA TYR A 194 4.80 9.67 -5.87
C TYR A 194 3.57 9.77 -4.94
N ASP A 195 3.28 10.95 -4.37
CA ASP A 195 2.10 11.12 -3.51
C ASP A 195 0.80 10.92 -4.30
N ASN A 196 0.72 11.45 -5.52
CA ASN A 196 -0.43 11.24 -6.40
C ASN A 196 -0.63 9.75 -6.73
N ALA A 197 0.44 9.04 -7.08
CA ALA A 197 0.39 7.61 -7.35
C ALA A 197 0.06 6.79 -6.09
N LEU A 198 0.56 7.19 -4.92
CA LEU A 198 0.27 6.58 -3.63
C LEU A 198 -1.23 6.70 -3.31
N LEU A 199 -1.79 7.90 -3.46
CA LEU A 199 -3.22 8.16 -3.27
C LEU A 199 -4.08 7.37 -4.25
N ALA A 200 -3.68 7.31 -5.52
CA ALA A 200 -4.38 6.53 -6.54
C ALA A 200 -4.41 5.04 -6.18
N ARG A 201 -3.25 4.47 -5.80
CA ARG A 201 -3.14 3.09 -5.33
C ARG A 201 -4.02 2.85 -4.11
N ASP A 202 -3.94 3.71 -3.10
CA ASP A 202 -4.69 3.56 -1.85
C ASP A 202 -6.20 3.62 -2.08
N GLY A 203 -6.65 4.50 -2.98
CA GLY A 203 -8.05 4.59 -3.39
C GLY A 203 -8.54 3.34 -4.12
N VAL A 204 -7.71 2.75 -4.99
CA VAL A 204 -8.02 1.47 -5.66
C VAL A 204 -8.10 0.34 -4.63
N LEU A 205 -7.05 0.14 -3.83
CA LEU A 205 -6.97 -0.96 -2.85
C LEU A 205 -8.12 -0.94 -1.85
N ARG A 206 -8.45 0.24 -1.33
CA ARG A 206 -9.58 0.47 -0.42
C ARG A 206 -10.92 0.07 -1.02
N ARG A 207 -11.13 0.32 -2.31
CA ARG A 207 -12.38 -0.04 -3.01
C ARG A 207 -12.48 -1.53 -3.27
N ILE A 208 -11.40 -2.15 -3.73
CA ILE A 208 -11.41 -3.54 -4.20
C ILE A 208 -11.22 -4.57 -3.09
N ARG A 209 -10.46 -4.27 -2.02
CA ARG A 209 -10.14 -5.26 -0.97
C ARG A 209 -11.37 -5.81 -0.24
N PRO A 210 -12.36 -4.98 0.18
CA PRO A 210 -13.61 -5.50 0.73
C PRO A 210 -14.38 -6.35 -0.29
N GLN A 211 -14.43 -5.92 -1.55
CA GLN A 211 -15.11 -6.66 -2.62
C GLN A 211 -14.46 -8.00 -2.92
N GLN A 212 -13.13 -8.09 -2.93
CA GLN A 212 -12.38 -9.33 -3.06
C GLN A 212 -12.64 -10.29 -1.90
N HIS A 213 -12.76 -9.76 -0.69
CA HIS A 213 -13.08 -10.55 0.49
C HIS A 213 -14.50 -11.12 0.40
N ASP A 214 -15.47 -10.29 0.03
CA ASP A 214 -16.85 -10.72 -0.24
C ASP A 214 -16.90 -11.73 -1.39
N ALA A 215 -16.19 -11.49 -2.48
CA ALA A 215 -16.07 -12.40 -3.60
C ALA A 215 -15.53 -13.76 -3.17
N ARG A 216 -14.54 -13.80 -2.27
CA ARG A 216 -14.00 -15.05 -1.73
C ARG A 216 -15.02 -15.81 -0.88
N ILE A 217 -15.78 -15.11 -0.03
CA ILE A 217 -16.84 -15.72 0.80
C ILE A 217 -17.98 -16.24 -0.07
N MET A 218 -18.46 -15.40 -0.99
CA MET A 218 -19.54 -15.71 -1.91
C MET A 218 -19.09 -16.71 -2.98
N GLY A 219 -17.79 -16.98 -3.11
CA GLY A 219 -17.19 -17.90 -4.06
C GLY A 219 -17.19 -17.40 -5.52
N VAL A 220 -17.15 -16.09 -5.76
CA VAL A 220 -17.24 -15.42 -7.08
C VAL A 220 -15.82 -15.16 -7.61
N PRO A 221 -15.19 -16.10 -8.35
CA PRO A 221 -13.78 -15.96 -8.71
C PRO A 221 -13.51 -14.80 -9.68
N GLY A 222 -14.47 -14.46 -10.55
CA GLY A 222 -14.30 -13.36 -11.52
C GLY A 222 -14.02 -12.01 -10.85
N VAL A 223 -14.83 -11.64 -9.86
CA VAL A 223 -14.64 -10.38 -9.09
C VAL A 223 -13.34 -10.41 -8.29
N TRP A 224 -12.96 -11.57 -7.75
CA TRP A 224 -11.69 -11.72 -7.04
C TRP A 224 -10.48 -11.52 -7.97
N ILE A 225 -10.50 -12.13 -9.16
CA ILE A 225 -9.43 -12.04 -10.17
C ILE A 225 -9.32 -10.63 -10.75
N ASP A 226 -10.44 -10.01 -11.13
CA ASP A 226 -10.41 -8.62 -11.62
C ASP A 226 -9.90 -7.66 -10.54
N GLY A 227 -10.34 -7.84 -9.29
CA GLY A 227 -9.78 -7.12 -8.15
C GLY A 227 -8.28 -7.34 -8.01
N ALA A 228 -7.79 -8.59 -8.13
CA ALA A 228 -6.37 -8.90 -7.99
C ALA A 228 -5.53 -8.25 -9.11
N ARG A 229 -6.05 -8.24 -10.34
CA ARG A 229 -5.44 -7.55 -11.48
C ARG A 229 -5.35 -6.04 -11.22
N ARG A 230 -6.44 -5.41 -10.82
CA ARG A 230 -6.48 -3.97 -10.49
C ARG A 230 -5.56 -3.60 -9.33
N GLU A 231 -5.48 -4.46 -8.31
CA GLU A 231 -4.50 -4.30 -7.23
C GLU A 231 -3.06 -4.34 -7.76
N ALA A 232 -2.73 -5.32 -8.59
CA ALA A 232 -1.39 -5.46 -9.16
C ALA A 232 -1.01 -4.26 -10.03
N GLU A 233 -1.92 -3.80 -10.89
CA GLU A 233 -1.75 -2.60 -11.73
C GLU A 233 -1.49 -1.36 -10.89
N ALA A 234 -2.36 -1.07 -9.91
CA ALA A 234 -2.21 0.13 -9.08
C ALA A 234 -0.92 0.13 -8.24
N ARG A 235 -0.43 -1.04 -7.82
CA ARG A 235 0.86 -1.17 -7.13
C ARG A 235 2.04 -1.01 -8.09
N ALA A 236 1.94 -1.56 -9.30
CA ALA A 236 2.95 -1.43 -10.34
C ALA A 236 3.10 0.03 -10.77
N ASP A 237 2.01 0.77 -10.92
CA ASP A 237 2.03 2.20 -11.27
C ASP A 237 2.82 3.02 -10.24
N LEU A 238 2.63 2.76 -8.94
CA LEU A 238 3.42 3.41 -7.89
C LEU A 238 4.91 3.04 -7.95
N ALA A 239 5.23 1.77 -8.16
CA ALA A 239 6.61 1.32 -8.29
C ALA A 239 7.30 1.92 -9.53
N MET A 240 6.55 2.10 -10.63
CA MET A 240 7.04 2.69 -11.87
C MET A 240 7.42 4.16 -11.70
N VAL A 241 6.73 4.92 -10.84
CA VAL A 241 7.14 6.30 -10.48
C VAL A 241 8.56 6.28 -9.90
N ASN A 242 8.84 5.36 -8.98
CA ASN A 242 10.20 5.22 -8.44
C ASN A 242 11.21 4.91 -9.55
N GLU A 243 10.94 3.95 -10.42
CA GLU A 243 11.85 3.57 -11.50
C GLU A 243 12.16 4.76 -12.43
N GLN A 244 11.14 5.52 -12.83
CA GLN A 244 11.29 6.70 -13.70
C GLN A 244 12.14 7.79 -13.05
N TYR A 245 11.96 8.01 -11.75
CA TYR A 245 12.65 9.08 -11.03
C TYR A 245 14.08 8.72 -10.60
N VAL A 246 14.49 7.43 -10.60
CA VAL A 246 15.89 7.06 -10.36
C VAL A 246 16.82 7.77 -11.35
N ASP A 247 16.53 7.68 -12.65
CA ASP A 247 17.39 8.31 -13.65
C ASP A 247 17.24 9.83 -13.69
N ALA A 248 16.06 10.36 -13.41
CA ALA A 248 15.84 11.80 -13.35
C ALA A 248 16.68 12.43 -12.22
N ILE A 249 16.62 11.87 -11.01
CA ILE A 249 17.41 12.32 -9.86
C ILE A 249 18.91 12.13 -10.13
N ALA A 250 19.31 10.97 -10.68
CA ALA A 250 20.71 10.69 -10.97
C ALA A 250 21.34 11.68 -11.98
N ARG A 251 20.56 12.24 -12.91
CA ARG A 251 21.04 13.24 -13.89
C ARG A 251 21.36 14.61 -13.27
N CYS A 252 20.77 14.91 -12.12
CA CYS A 252 21.04 16.15 -11.37
C CYS A 252 22.29 16.05 -10.50
N MET A 253 22.90 14.86 -10.41
CA MET A 253 24.06 14.60 -9.56
C MET A 253 25.38 14.61 -10.35
N PRO A 254 26.51 14.97 -9.72
CA PRO A 254 27.84 14.70 -10.28
C PRO A 254 28.01 13.21 -10.60
N ALA A 255 28.80 12.88 -11.65
CA ALA A 255 28.89 11.51 -12.19
C ALA A 255 29.17 10.43 -11.12
N THR A 256 30.09 10.69 -10.19
CA THR A 256 30.42 9.75 -9.10
C THR A 256 29.26 9.53 -8.13
N GLU A 257 28.51 10.58 -7.80
CA GLU A 257 27.35 10.49 -6.91
C GLU A 257 26.13 9.91 -7.64
N SER A 258 26.00 10.19 -8.94
CA SER A 258 24.96 9.63 -9.83
C SER A 258 25.01 8.09 -9.86
N GLU A 259 26.20 7.52 -10.07
CA GLU A 259 26.40 6.06 -10.06
C GLU A 259 26.12 5.47 -8.68
N ARG A 260 26.60 6.13 -7.63
CA ARG A 260 26.37 5.71 -6.25
C ARG A 260 24.89 5.72 -5.89
N PHE A 261 24.16 6.77 -6.27
CA PHE A 261 22.71 6.88 -6.06
C PHE A 261 21.94 5.77 -6.78
N ARG A 262 22.22 5.54 -8.07
CA ARG A 262 21.59 4.45 -8.83
C ARG A 262 21.80 3.11 -8.15
N LEU A 263 23.02 2.81 -7.71
CA LEU A 263 23.34 1.56 -7.03
C LEU A 263 22.53 1.40 -5.74
N LEU A 264 22.44 2.47 -4.92
CA LEU A 264 21.66 2.44 -3.68
C LEU A 264 20.16 2.28 -3.96
N ALA A 265 19.62 3.05 -4.90
CA ALA A 265 18.21 2.97 -5.27
C ALA A 265 17.85 1.58 -5.81
N TYR A 266 18.60 1.04 -6.79
CA TYR A 266 18.31 -0.27 -7.36
C TYR A 266 18.50 -1.41 -6.36
N ARG A 267 19.46 -1.30 -5.43
CA ARG A 267 19.63 -2.29 -4.36
C ARG A 267 18.41 -2.34 -3.45
N ASP A 268 17.83 -1.19 -3.14
CA ASP A 268 16.66 -1.10 -2.27
C ASP A 268 15.36 -1.42 -3.03
N MET A 269 15.27 -1.10 -4.33
CA MET A 269 14.14 -1.51 -5.18
C MET A 269 14.13 -3.04 -5.40
N PHE A 270 15.28 -3.64 -5.71
CA PHE A 270 15.41 -5.03 -6.13
C PHE A 270 16.37 -5.84 -5.22
N PRO A 271 16.07 -5.99 -3.92
CA PRO A 271 17.00 -6.55 -2.95
C PRO A 271 17.46 -7.97 -3.30
N ASP A 272 16.62 -8.78 -3.95
CA ASP A 272 16.95 -10.15 -4.33
C ASP A 272 17.95 -10.25 -5.49
N VAL A 273 17.99 -9.26 -6.39
CA VAL A 273 18.99 -9.19 -7.49
C VAL A 273 20.37 -8.86 -6.91
N PHE A 274 20.42 -8.00 -5.92
CA PHE A 274 21.66 -7.55 -5.27
C PHE A 274 22.04 -8.40 -4.05
N ARG A 275 21.28 -9.45 -3.76
CA ARG A 275 21.56 -10.36 -2.65
C ARG A 275 22.87 -11.11 -2.93
N PRO A 276 23.88 -11.03 -2.05
CA PRO A 276 25.15 -11.70 -2.29
C PRO A 276 24.91 -13.20 -2.50
N THR A 277 25.47 -13.78 -3.55
CA THR A 277 25.32 -15.22 -3.82
C THR A 277 25.91 -16.05 -2.69
N ALA A 278 25.51 -17.33 -2.58
CA ALA A 278 26.08 -18.23 -1.58
C ALA A 278 27.62 -18.27 -1.64
N PHE A 279 28.17 -18.21 -2.85
CA PHE A 279 29.60 -18.12 -3.09
C PHE A 279 30.21 -16.80 -2.58
N GLN A 280 29.57 -15.65 -2.85
CA GLN A 280 30.07 -14.35 -2.35
C GLN A 280 30.00 -14.26 -0.82
N ARG A 281 28.99 -14.87 -0.18
CA ARG A 281 28.91 -14.98 1.28
C ARG A 281 30.03 -15.85 1.84
N LEU A 282 30.29 -17.00 1.21
CA LEU A 282 31.39 -17.89 1.59
C LEU A 282 32.75 -17.22 1.40
N ALA A 283 32.98 -16.56 0.27
CA ALA A 283 34.21 -15.84 -0.02
C ALA A 283 34.46 -14.68 0.96
N ARG A 284 33.40 -13.98 1.39
CA ARG A 284 33.48 -12.95 2.44
C ARG A 284 33.80 -13.56 3.80
N HIS A 285 33.09 -14.61 4.19
CA HIS A 285 33.32 -15.34 5.44
C HIS A 285 34.77 -15.86 5.56
N LEU A 286 35.31 -16.44 4.47
CA LEU A 286 36.70 -16.89 4.42
C LEU A 286 37.69 -15.72 4.52
N ARG A 287 37.35 -14.54 4.00
CA ARG A 287 38.20 -13.34 4.06
C ARG A 287 38.20 -12.72 5.46
N ASP A 288 37.03 -12.66 6.10
CA ASP A 288 36.83 -12.11 7.44
C ASP A 288 37.39 -13.03 8.55
N HIS A 289 37.70 -14.30 8.24
CA HIS A 289 38.23 -15.30 9.18
C HIS A 289 39.62 -15.83 8.78
N ALA A 290 40.28 -15.19 7.82
CA ALA A 290 41.67 -15.43 7.46
C ALA A 290 42.65 -14.44 8.11
N GLN A 291 42.17 -13.60 9.03
CA GLN A 291 42.96 -12.78 9.97
C GLN A 291 42.90 -13.42 11.36
#